data_AF-U2JTM4-F1
#
_entry.id   AF-U2JTM4-F1
#
_cell.length_a   1.000
_cell.length_b   1.000
_cell.length_c   1.000
_cell.angle_alpha   90.00
_cell.angle_beta   90.00
_cell.angle_gamma   90.00
#
_symmetry.space_group_name_H-M   'P 1'
#
loop_
_entity.id
_entity.type
_entity.pdbx_description
1 polymer ?
#
loop_
_entity_poly.entity_id
_entity_poly.type
_entity_poly.pdbx_seq_one_letter_code
_entity_poly.pdbx_strand_id
1 'polypeptide(L)'
;MKKEDSILENRKYYLYVRGKLVEITEEVYKAYWKITEQEKYLIKKDWKHNVIPFSALDYDGHFVDNIIDERIDLEKIVEFKMQIEELNMQHSQVGGHNFTT
;
A
#
# COMPACT_ATOMS: atom_id res chain seq x y z
N MET A 1 -35.50 9.82 35.24
CA MET A 1 -34.61 9.85 34.07
C MET A 1 -33.65 11.05 34.17
N LYS A 2 -32.78 11.09 35.20
CA LYS A 2 -31.82 12.19 35.43
C LYS A 2 -30.48 11.73 36.04
N LYS A 3 -30.35 10.44 36.35
CA LYS A 3 -29.18 9.90 37.05
C LYS A 3 -28.12 9.38 36.08
N GLU A 4 -28.50 9.03 34.86
CA GLU A 4 -27.59 8.46 33.85
C GLU A 4 -26.86 9.56 33.08
N ASP A 5 -27.56 10.64 32.72
CA ASP A 5 -26.97 11.81 32.06
C ASP A 5 -25.90 12.48 32.94
N SER A 6 -26.07 12.51 34.27
CA SER A 6 -25.10 13.12 35.18
C SER A 6 -23.80 12.31 35.35
N ILE A 7 -23.81 11.02 34.98
CA ILE A 7 -22.61 10.16 35.01
C ILE A 7 -21.79 10.36 33.73
N LEU A 8 -22.45 10.76 32.64
CA LEU A 8 -21.82 11.06 31.36
C LEU A 8 -21.09 12.41 31.40
N GLU A 9 -21.69 13.42 32.03
CA GLU A 9 -21.12 14.77 32.18
C GLU A 9 -19.80 14.84 32.97
N ASN A 10 -19.51 13.85 33.83
CA ASN A 10 -18.28 13.84 34.65
C ASN A 10 -17.14 12.97 34.09
N ARG A 11 -17.30 12.39 32.90
CA ARG A 11 -16.22 11.63 32.27
C ARG A 11 -15.28 12.59 31.54
N LYS A 12 -14.01 12.55 31.92
CA LYS A 12 -12.94 13.20 31.17
C LYS A 12 -12.53 12.30 30.02
N TYR A 13 -12.52 12.84 28.81
CA TYR A 13 -12.11 12.15 27.59
C TYR A 13 -10.71 12.61 27.20
N TYR A 14 -9.91 11.70 26.66
CA TYR A 14 -8.54 12.00 26.24
C TYR A 14 -8.24 11.40 24.88
N LEU A 15 -7.37 12.08 24.12
CA LEU A 15 -6.87 11.62 22.83
C LEU A 15 -5.37 11.88 22.71
N TYR A 16 -4.65 10.97 22.05
CA TYR A 16 -3.24 11.20 21.72
C TYR A 16 -3.12 12.03 20.44
N VAL A 17 -2.49 13.20 20.54
CA VAL A 17 -2.17 14.06 19.41
C VAL A 17 -0.65 14.24 19.36
N ARG A 18 -0.01 13.74 18.30
CA ARG A 18 1.46 13.78 18.14
C ARG A 18 2.21 13.21 19.35
N GLY A 19 1.73 12.09 19.89
CA GLY A 19 2.32 11.40 21.04
C GLY A 19 2.02 12.02 22.42
N LYS A 20 1.23 13.10 22.50
CA LYS A 20 0.83 13.72 23.76
C LYS A 20 -0.64 13.45 24.07
N LEU A 21 -0.93 13.09 25.32
CA LEU A 21 -2.30 12.90 25.80
C LEU A 21 -2.96 14.27 26.04
N VAL A 22 -4.08 14.54 25.36
CA VAL A 22 -4.82 15.80 25.42
C VAL A 22 -6.25 15.54 25.89
N GLU A 23 -6.71 16.29 26.90
CA GLU A 23 -8.11 16.25 27.36
C GLU A 23 -9.02 16.91 26.31
N ILE A 24 -10.14 16.26 25.97
CA ILE A 24 -11.07 16.68 24.93
C ILE A 24 -12.51 16.58 25.40
N THR A 25 -13.43 17.19 24.66
CA THR A 25 -14.87 17.06 24.93
C THR A 25 -15.40 15.70 24.46
N GLU A 26 -16.54 15.30 25.01
CA GLU A 26 -17.20 14.04 24.65
C GLU A 26 -17.58 14.00 23.16
N GLU A 27 -18.03 15.11 22.59
CA GLU A 27 -18.44 15.21 21.19
C GLU A 27 -17.26 14.93 20.26
N VAL A 28 -16.09 15.50 20.57
CA VAL A 28 -14.85 15.26 19.83
C VAL A 28 -14.45 13.78 19.95
N TYR A 29 -14.56 13.21 21.15
CA TYR A 29 -14.25 11.79 21.38
C TYR A 29 -15.17 10.87 20.58
N LYS A 30 -16.47 11.10 20.61
CA LYS A 30 -17.47 10.33 19.86
C LYS A 30 -17.26 10.44 18.34
N ALA A 31 -16.96 11.63 17.85
CA ALA A 31 -16.66 11.86 16.43
C ALA A 31 -15.39 11.10 15.99
N TYR A 32 -14.31 11.23 16.76
CA TYR A 32 -13.08 10.47 16.55
C TYR A 32 -13.35 8.97 16.53
N TRP A 33 -14.02 8.46 17.58
CA TRP A 33 -14.30 7.04 17.73
C TRP A 33 -15.10 6.48 16.54
N LYS A 34 -16.12 7.20 16.08
CA LYS A 34 -16.93 6.81 14.93
C LYS A 34 -16.10 6.65 13.65
N ILE A 35 -15.17 7.58 13.40
CA ILE A 35 -14.26 7.51 12.25
C ILE A 35 -13.30 6.31 12.40
N THR A 36 -12.68 6.16 13.57
CA THR A 36 -11.73 5.05 13.80
C THR A 36 -12.37 3.67 13.71
N GLU A 37 -13.60 3.50 14.20
CA GLU A 37 -14.32 2.21 14.06
C GLU A 37 -14.72 1.94 12.61
N GLN A 38 -15.09 2.97 11.86
CA GLN A 38 -15.39 2.83 10.43
C GLN A 38 -14.14 2.38 9.65
N GLU A 39 -12.98 2.98 9.93
CA GLU A 39 -11.71 2.59 9.31
C GLU A 39 -11.32 1.15 9.64
N LYS A 40 -11.40 0.74 10.91
CA LYS A 40 -11.16 -0.65 11.32
C LYS A 40 -12.10 -1.63 10.65
N TYR A 41 -13.37 -1.27 10.46
CA TYR A 41 -14.34 -2.11 9.78
C TYR A 41 -13.95 -2.33 8.31
N LEU A 42 -13.53 -1.28 7.61
CA LEU A 42 -13.05 -1.38 6.22
C LEU A 42 -11.81 -2.26 6.12
N ILE A 43 -10.82 -2.04 6.98
CA ILE A 43 -9.59 -2.88 7.01
C ILE A 43 -9.95 -4.35 7.22
N LYS A 44 -10.83 -4.67 8.18
CA LYS A 44 -11.29 -6.05 8.41
C LYS A 44 -11.99 -6.64 7.18
N LYS A 45 -12.78 -5.83 6.48
CA LYS A 45 -13.47 -6.24 5.25
C LYS A 45 -12.47 -6.50 4.13
N ASP A 46 -11.46 -5.65 3.97
CA ASP A 46 -10.41 -5.80 2.96
C ASP A 46 -9.57 -7.06 3.21
N TRP A 47 -9.15 -7.30 4.45
CA TRP A 47 -8.44 -8.52 4.81
C TRP A 47 -9.23 -9.79 4.53
N LYS A 48 -10.56 -9.78 4.74
CA LYS A 48 -11.43 -10.92 4.39
C LYS A 48 -11.39 -11.24 2.89
N HIS A 49 -11.10 -10.26 2.05
CA HIS A 49 -10.98 -10.42 0.60
C HIS A 49 -9.52 -10.47 0.12
N ASN A 50 -8.56 -10.69 1.03
CA ASN A 50 -7.12 -10.69 0.77
C ASN A 50 -6.60 -9.39 0.14
N VAL A 51 -7.29 -8.28 0.39
CA VAL A 51 -6.83 -6.94 0.03
C VAL A 51 -6.05 -6.41 1.22
N ILE A 52 -4.78 -6.07 0.99
CA ILE A 52 -3.93 -5.43 1.99
C ILE A 52 -3.63 -3.98 1.57
N PRO A 53 -3.59 -3.03 2.51
CA PRO A 53 -3.17 -1.67 2.20
C PRO A 53 -1.66 -1.62 1.95
N PHE A 54 -1.20 -0.67 1.13
CA PHE A 54 0.23 -0.48 0.84
C PHE A 54 1.07 -0.27 2.11
N SER A 55 0.52 0.38 3.13
CA SER A 55 1.18 0.58 4.41
C SER A 55 1.52 -0.72 5.16
N ALA A 56 0.84 -1.83 4.85
CA ALA A 56 1.18 -3.13 5.44
C ALA A 56 2.51 -3.68 4.90
N LEU A 57 3.00 -3.16 3.77
CA LEU A 57 4.25 -3.55 3.12
C LEU A 57 5.41 -2.61 3.47
N ASP A 58 5.18 -1.60 4.32
CA ASP A 58 6.20 -0.63 4.75
C ASP A 58 6.47 -0.79 6.26
N TYR A 59 7.05 -1.93 6.65
CA TYR A 59 7.24 -2.29 8.07
C TYR A 59 8.61 -1.91 8.64
N ASP A 60 9.58 -1.55 7.79
CA ASP A 60 10.95 -1.17 8.14
C ASP A 60 11.38 0.19 7.53
N GLY A 61 10.46 0.88 6.84
CA GLY A 61 10.73 2.13 6.12
C GLY A 61 11.24 1.93 4.69
N HIS A 62 11.28 0.69 4.21
CA HIS A 62 11.78 0.31 2.89
C HIS A 62 10.68 -0.33 2.01
N PHE A 63 9.59 0.40 1.76
CA PHE A 63 8.44 -0.08 0.95
C PHE A 63 8.82 -0.74 -0.39
N VAL A 64 9.70 -0.11 -1.17
CA VAL A 64 10.07 -0.62 -2.51
C VAL A 64 10.75 -1.97 -2.39
N ASP A 65 11.67 -2.11 -1.44
CA ASP A 65 12.42 -3.35 -1.23
C ASP A 65 11.49 -4.49 -0.80
N ASN A 66 10.45 -4.18 -0.02
CA ASN A 66 9.45 -5.16 0.44
C ASN A 66 8.50 -5.67 -0.65
N ILE A 67 8.46 -5.05 -1.84
CA ILE A 67 7.60 -5.48 -2.96
C ILE A 67 8.38 -6.05 -4.15
N ILE A 68 9.71 -6.00 -4.12
CA ILE A 68 10.54 -6.52 -5.21
C ILE A 68 10.39 -8.04 -5.29
N ASP A 69 10.08 -8.56 -6.48
CA ASP A 69 10.13 -9.99 -6.75
C ASP A 69 11.55 -10.39 -7.16
N GLU A 70 12.33 -10.89 -6.19
CA GLU A 70 13.70 -11.34 -6.39
C GLU A 70 13.83 -12.54 -7.35
N ARG A 71 12.72 -13.16 -7.76
CA ARG A 71 12.73 -14.26 -8.73
C ARG A 71 12.87 -13.75 -10.17
N ILE A 72 12.55 -12.48 -10.41
CA ILE A 72 12.57 -11.87 -11.75
C ILE A 72 13.76 -10.93 -11.84
N ASP A 73 14.76 -11.35 -12.61
CA ASP A 73 15.91 -10.52 -12.95
C ASP A 73 15.59 -9.65 -14.17
N LEU A 74 15.16 -8.41 -13.90
CA LEU A 74 14.80 -7.44 -14.95
C LEU A 74 15.99 -7.05 -15.83
N GLU A 75 17.19 -6.96 -15.27
CA GLU A 75 18.39 -6.59 -16.02
C GLU A 75 18.69 -7.64 -17.08
N LYS A 76 18.66 -8.91 -16.69
CA LYS A 76 18.85 -10.04 -17.59
C LYS A 76 17.78 -10.15 -18.67
N ILE A 77 16.51 -9.86 -18.35
CA ILE A 77 15.43 -9.83 -19.34
C ILE A 77 15.67 -8.74 -20.39
N VAL A 78 16.07 -7.54 -19.95
CA VAL A 78 16.35 -6.42 -20.85
C VAL A 78 17.57 -6.73 -21.73
N GLU A 79 18.63 -7.28 -21.15
CA GLU A 79 19.83 -7.70 -21.89
C GLU A 79 19.49 -8.69 -23.02
N PHE A 80 18.78 -9.77 -22.69
CA PHE A 80 18.39 -10.76 -23.70
C PHE A 80 17.47 -10.17 -24.77
N LYS A 81 16.57 -9.26 -24.40
CA LYS A 81 15.71 -8.57 -25.37
C LYS A 81 16.56 -7.79 -26.38
N MET A 82 17.56 -7.03 -25.91
CA MET A 82 18.45 -6.28 -26.80
C MET A 82 19.24 -7.20 -27.74
N GLN A 83 19.76 -8.33 -27.25
CA GLN A 83 20.47 -9.30 -28.08
C GLN A 83 19.58 -9.91 -29.17
N ILE A 84 18.32 -10.25 -28.84
CA ILE A 84 17.35 -10.77 -29.81
C ILE A 84 17.00 -9.71 -30.87
N GLU A 85 16.81 -8.45 -30.46
CA GLU A 85 16.54 -7.34 -31.38
C GLU A 85 17.69 -7.11 -32.36
N GLU A 86 18.94 -7.13 -31.87
CA GLU A 86 20.13 -7.02 -32.71
C GLU A 86 20.23 -8.16 -33.72
N LEU A 87 20.05 -9.41 -33.27
CA LEU A 87 20.04 -10.59 -34.15
C LEU A 87 18.96 -10.50 -35.22
N ASN A 88 17.75 -10.05 -34.87
CA ASN A 88 16.65 -9.88 -35.83
C ASN A 88 16.97 -8.79 -36.88
N MET A 89 17.64 -7.72 -36.47
CA MET A 89 18.09 -6.66 -37.38
C MET A 89 19.13 -7.20 -38.36
N GLN A 90 20.10 -7.99 -37.89
CA GLN A 90 21.11 -8.63 -38.74
C GLN A 90 20.47 -9.62 -39.73
N HIS A 91 19.57 -10.49 -39.27
CA HIS A 91 18.89 -11.46 -40.13
C HIS A 91 18.05 -10.78 -41.22
N SER A 92 17.41 -9.64 -40.89
CA SER A 92 16.64 -8.84 -41.85
C SER A 92 17.51 -8.22 -42.95
N GLN A 93 18.79 -7.93 -42.67
CA GLN A 93 19.74 -7.40 -43.67
C GLN A 93 20.30 -8.50 -44.60
N VAL A 94 20.42 -9.74 -44.12
CA VAL A 94 21.00 -10.86 -44.88
C VAL A 94 20.01 -11.48 -45.87
N GLY A 95 18.70 -11.38 -45.64
CA GLY A 95 17.65 -11.91 -46.52
C GLY A 95 17.54 -11.28 -47.92
N GLY A 96 18.27 -10.18 -48.20
CA GLY A 96 18.24 -9.48 -49.49
C GLY A 96 19.38 -9.81 -50.46
N HIS A 97 20.36 -10.63 -50.06
CA HIS A 97 21.64 -10.73 -50.78
C HIS A 97 21.97 -12.11 -51.38
N ASN A 98 21.01 -13.03 -51.43
CA ASN A 98 21.19 -14.36 -52.03
C ASN A 98 20.13 -14.59 -53.11
N PHE A 99 20.53 -15.19 -54.23
CA PHE A 99 19.80 -15.51 -55.48
C PHE A 99 19.86 -14.46 -56.60
N THR A 100 21.07 -14.14 -57.06
CA THR A 100 21.32 -13.84 -58.48
C THR A 100 22.63 -14.48 -58.92
N THR A 101 22.55 -15.69 -59.47
CA THR A 101 23.53 -16.30 -60.36
C THR A 101 22.77 -17.27 -61.27
#